data_AF-W2N2K5-F1
#
_entry.id   AF-W2N2K5-F1
#
_cell.length_a   1.000
_cell.length_b   1.000
_cell.length_c   1.000
_cell.angle_alpha   90.00
_cell.angle_beta   90.00
_cell.angle_gamma   90.00
#
_symmetry.space_group_name_H-M   'P 1'
#
loop_
_entity.id
_entity.type
_entity.pdbx_description
1 polymer ?
#
loop_
_entity_poly.entity_id
_entity_poly.type
_entity_poly.pdbx_seq_one_letter_code
_entity_poly.pdbx_strand_id
1 'polypeptide(L)'
;MYKEFKVDFTRAQALKILQGKPVRLSADQIGKGHSHNFHPENYKKLMKVRQAHKGLTLSMTHGEVFSTHQSGLSGSGFWGDLWNGVKKGAKYLKD
;
A
#
# COMPACT_ATOMS: atom_id res chain seq x y z
N MET A 1 16.56 -4.43 2.54
CA MET A 1 16.00 -3.88 3.79
C MET A 1 14.86 -2.95 3.40
N TYR A 2 13.64 -3.20 3.89
CA TYR A 2 12.49 -2.33 3.60
C TYR A 2 12.64 -0.97 4.29
N LYS A 3 12.09 0.07 3.68
CA LYS A 3 12.11 1.44 4.22
C LYS A 3 10.70 1.90 4.50
N GLU A 4 10.53 2.51 5.67
CA GLU A 4 9.27 3.07 6.09
C GLU A 4 8.99 4.39 5.39
N PHE A 5 7.77 4.55 4.87
CA PHE A 5 7.31 5.81 4.31
C PHE A 5 5.81 5.97 4.52
N LYS A 6 5.35 7.21 4.72
CA LYS A 6 3.94 7.51 4.96
C LYS A 6 3.18 7.66 3.63
N VAL A 7 2.12 6.90 3.45
CA VAL A 7 1.20 7.05 2.31
C VAL A 7 -0.22 6.86 2.80
N ASP A 8 -1.12 7.73 2.36
CA ASP A 8 -2.53 7.64 2.68
C ASP A 8 -3.26 6.84 1.59
N PHE A 9 -3.28 5.51 1.73
CA PHE A 9 -4.00 4.64 0.79
C PHE A 9 -5.50 4.62 1.09
N THR A 10 -6.30 4.89 0.08
CA THR A 10 -7.72 4.56 0.14
C THR A 10 -7.92 3.05 0.14
N ARG A 11 -9.03 2.58 0.72
CA ARG A 11 -9.40 1.15 0.73
C ARG A 11 -9.41 0.54 -0.68
N ALA A 12 -9.90 1.29 -1.68
CA ALA A 12 -9.93 0.85 -3.08
C ALA A 12 -8.53 0.72 -3.69
N GLN A 13 -7.61 1.63 -3.39
CA GLN A 13 -6.22 1.52 -3.81
C GLN A 13 -5.54 0.32 -3.14
N ALA A 14 -5.72 0.16 -1.84
CA ALA A 14 -5.16 -0.98 -1.11
C ALA A 14 -5.67 -2.33 -1.65
N LEU A 15 -6.96 -2.43 -2.01
CA LEU A 15 -7.51 -3.62 -2.69
C LEU A 15 -6.84 -3.89 -4.05
N LYS A 16 -6.59 -2.85 -4.85
CA LYS A 16 -5.86 -3.00 -6.12
C LYS A 16 -4.43 -3.48 -5.89
N ILE A 17 -3.75 -2.95 -4.87
CA ILE A 17 -2.43 -3.42 -4.46
C ILE A 17 -2.46 -4.90 -4.06
N LEU A 18 -3.46 -5.35 -3.29
CA LEU A 18 -3.63 -6.76 -2.94
C LEU A 18 -3.82 -7.66 -4.16
N GLN A 19 -4.46 -7.15 -5.21
CA GLN A 19 -4.62 -7.82 -6.50
C GLN A 19 -3.34 -7.78 -7.36
N GLY A 20 -2.23 -7.19 -6.87
CA GLY A 20 -1.00 -7.00 -7.64
C GLY A 20 -1.13 -5.94 -8.75
N LYS A 21 -2.16 -5.09 -8.69
CA LYS A 21 -2.38 -4.03 -9.68
C LYS A 21 -1.72 -2.72 -9.25
N PRO A 22 -1.14 -1.97 -10.20
CA PRO A 22 -0.60 -0.65 -9.90
C PRO A 22 -1.71 0.33 -9.50
N VAL A 23 -1.37 1.26 -8.61
CA VAL A 23 -2.29 2.32 -8.15
C VAL A 23 -1.72 3.69 -8.41
N ARG A 24 -2.59 4.61 -8.80
CA ARG A 24 -2.23 6.02 -8.94
C ARG A 24 -2.42 6.71 -7.60
N LEU A 25 -1.37 7.33 -7.11
CA LEU A 25 -1.32 8.14 -5.91
C LEU A 25 -1.24 9.62 -6.29
N SER A 26 -2.05 10.43 -5.65
CA SER A 26 -1.97 11.89 -5.74
C SER A 26 -0.85 12.43 -4.85
N ALA A 27 -0.30 13.60 -5.19
CA ALA A 27 0.76 14.23 -4.40
C ALA A 27 0.37 14.39 -2.91
N ASP A 28 -0.89 14.73 -2.65
CA ASP A 28 -1.43 14.87 -1.29
C ASP A 28 -1.44 13.59 -0.47
N GLN A 29 -1.51 12.42 -1.12
CA GLN A 29 -1.48 11.14 -0.41
C GLN A 29 -0.06 10.75 0.02
N ILE A 30 0.96 11.37 -0.58
CA ILE A 30 2.37 11.00 -0.40
C ILE A 30 2.95 11.78 0.78
N GLY A 31 3.35 11.08 1.83
CA GLY A 31 3.84 11.67 3.08
C GLY A 31 2.76 11.94 4.13
N LYS A 32 1.50 11.56 3.86
CA LYS A 32 0.37 11.61 4.81
C LYS A 32 -0.09 10.19 5.18
N GLY A 33 -0.98 10.08 6.15
CA GLY A 33 -1.58 8.80 6.55
C GLY A 33 -0.62 7.88 7.33
N HIS A 34 -0.75 6.58 7.07
CA HIS A 34 -0.06 5.53 7.81
C HIS A 34 1.33 5.25 7.24
N SER A 35 2.22 4.73 8.10
CA SER A 35 3.54 4.26 7.68
C SER A 35 3.42 2.87 7.03
N HIS A 36 4.09 2.72 5.90
CA HIS A 36 4.16 1.47 5.15
C HIS A 36 5.61 1.11 4.84
N ASN A 37 5.89 -0.19 4.75
CA ASN A 37 7.19 -0.71 4.34
C ASN A 37 7.25 -0.81 2.82
N PHE A 38 8.19 -0.07 2.24
CA PHE A 38 8.44 -0.07 0.80
C PHE A 38 9.83 -0.61 0.49
N HIS A 39 9.94 -1.22 -0.69
CA HIS A 39 11.23 -1.56 -1.27
C HIS A 39 12.04 -0.27 -1.48
N PRO A 40 13.37 -0.28 -1.29
CA PRO A 40 14.21 0.92 -1.44
C PRO A 40 14.07 1.62 -2.80
N GLU A 41 13.73 0.88 -3.86
CA GLU A 41 13.42 1.45 -5.18
C GLU A 41 12.12 2.27 -5.17
N ASN A 42 11.05 1.73 -4.58
CA ASN A 42 9.78 2.42 -4.43
C ASN A 42 9.92 3.63 -3.50
N TYR A 43 10.67 3.49 -2.41
CA TYR A 43 11.00 4.59 -1.51
C TYR A 43 11.67 5.76 -2.23
N LYS A 44 12.68 5.50 -3.07
CA LYS A 44 13.36 6.56 -3.86
C LYS A 44 12.39 7.30 -4.78
N LYS A 45 11.49 6.56 -5.45
CA LYS A 45 10.46 7.16 -6.31
C LYS A 45 9.49 8.03 -5.50
N LEU A 46 8.99 7.52 -4.39
CA LEU A 46 8.09 8.24 -3.46
C LEU A 46 8.73 9.53 -2.93
N MET A 47 9.99 9.47 -2.51
CA MET A 47 10.72 10.63 -2.01
C MET A 47 10.89 11.69 -3.10
N LYS A 48 11.24 11.28 -4.33
CA LYS A 48 11.41 12.19 -5.47
C LYS A 48 10.11 12.90 -5.84
N VAL A 49 8.99 12.17 -5.90
CA VAL A 49 7.70 12.80 -6.26
C VAL A 49 7.11 13.61 -5.10
N ARG A 50 7.42 13.25 -3.85
CA ARG A 50 7.08 14.07 -2.67
C ARG A 50 7.76 15.44 -2.76
N GLN A 51 9.07 15.47 -3.00
CA GLN A 51 9.82 16.72 -3.17
C GLN A 51 9.30 17.53 -4.36
N ALA A 52 8.94 16.85 -5.45
CA ALA A 52 8.38 17.50 -6.64
C ALA A 52 6.89 17.88 -6.50
N HIS A 53 6.21 17.57 -5.39
CA HIS A 53 4.76 17.70 -5.22
C HIS A 53 3.96 17.10 -6.38
N LYS A 54 4.35 15.91 -6.84
CA LYS A 54 3.71 15.18 -7.94
C LYS A 54 3.10 13.87 -7.46
N GLY A 55 2.04 13.44 -8.14
CA GLY A 55 1.54 12.07 -8.01
C GLY A 55 2.44 11.06 -8.70
N LEU A 56 2.32 9.79 -8.33
CA LEU A 56 2.95 8.68 -9.07
C LEU A 56 2.01 7.49 -9.23
N THR A 57 2.30 6.65 -10.20
CA THR A 57 1.77 5.30 -10.26
C THR A 57 2.72 4.38 -9.50
N LEU A 58 2.26 3.84 -8.38
CA LEU A 58 3.02 2.93 -7.53
C LEU A 58 2.54 1.50 -7.74
N SER A 59 3.48 0.58 -7.92
CA SER A 59 3.23 -0.85 -7.89
C SER A 59 3.91 -1.42 -6.66
N MET A 60 3.11 -1.98 -5.74
CA MET A 60 3.61 -2.68 -4.57
C MET A 60 3.59 -4.18 -4.83
N THR A 61 4.64 -4.85 -4.39
CA THR A 61 4.72 -6.31 -4.37
C THR A 61 3.99 -6.86 -3.15
N HIS A 62 3.53 -8.11 -3.21
CA HIS A 62 2.96 -8.79 -2.05
C HIS A 62 3.92 -8.84 -0.86
N GLY A 63 5.23 -8.89 -1.10
CA GLY A 63 6.26 -8.85 -0.06
C GLY A 63 6.31 -7.52 0.71
N GLU A 64 6.12 -6.39 0.03
CA GLU A 64 6.02 -5.07 0.68
C GLU A 64 4.76 -4.96 1.56
N VAL A 65 3.62 -5.45 1.04
CA VAL A 65 2.36 -5.46 1.80
C VAL A 65 2.46 -6.38 3.01
N PHE A 66 3.01 -7.58 2.83
CA PHE A 66 3.18 -8.55 3.90
C PHE A 66 4.14 -8.03 4.98
N SER A 67 5.28 -7.46 4.57
CA SER A 67 6.21 -6.82 5.50
C SER A 67 5.55 -5.66 6.26
N THR A 68 4.70 -4.87 5.61
CA THR A 68 3.95 -3.80 6.26
C THR A 68 2.97 -4.33 7.31
N HIS A 69 2.26 -5.43 7.00
CA HIS A 69 1.35 -6.10 7.93
C HIS A 69 2.10 -6.73 9.11
N GLN A 70 3.19 -7.45 8.83
CA GLN A 70 3.99 -8.15 9.84
C GLN A 70 4.73 -7.19 10.78
N SER A 71 5.18 -6.03 10.27
CA SER A 71 5.83 -5.01 11.11
C SER A 71 4.85 -4.21 11.98
N GLY A 72 3.53 -4.36 11.81
CA GLY A 72 2.52 -3.63 12.57
C GLY A 72 2.47 -2.11 12.32
N LEU A 73 3.24 -1.63 11.33
CA LEU A 73 3.45 -0.20 11.03
C LEU A 73 2.26 0.46 10.35
N SER A 74 1.51 -0.31 9.57
CA SER A 74 0.13 0.01 9.27
C SER A 74 -0.70 -0.65 10.33
N GLY A 75 -1.50 0.12 11.07
CA GLY A 75 -2.41 -0.40 12.10
C GLY A 75 -2.96 -1.74 11.65
N SER A 76 -2.56 -2.80 12.34
CA SER A 76 -2.62 -4.20 11.89
C SER A 76 -4.01 -4.63 11.37
N GLY A 77 -5.04 -3.90 11.78
CA GLY A 77 -6.40 -3.95 11.24
C GLY A 77 -6.54 -3.58 9.76
N PHE A 78 -5.95 -2.48 9.24
CA PHE A 78 -6.24 -2.00 7.89
C PHE A 78 -5.97 -3.04 6.78
N TRP A 79 -4.76 -3.60 6.76
CA TRP A 79 -4.41 -4.66 5.79
C TRP A 79 -5.04 -6.01 6.15
N GLY A 80 -5.21 -6.30 7.44
CA GLY A 80 -5.87 -7.53 7.91
C GLY A 80 -7.35 -7.60 7.51
N ASP A 81 -8.10 -6.53 7.75
CA ASP A 81 -9.51 -6.37 7.39
C ASP A 81 -9.70 -6.40 5.87
N LEU A 82 -8.78 -5.79 5.12
CA LEU A 82 -8.77 -5.88 3.67
C LEU A 82 -8.55 -7.31 3.18
N TRP A 83 -7.57 -8.02 3.73
CA TRP A 83 -7.29 -9.41 3.36
C TRP A 83 -8.44 -10.35 3.71
N ASN A 84 -9.04 -10.17 4.91
CA ASN A 84 -10.23 -10.90 5.33
C ASN A 84 -11.44 -10.58 4.43
N GLY A 85 -11.60 -9.32 4.03
CA GLY A 85 -12.63 -8.90 3.08
C GLY A 85 -12.47 -9.54 1.71
N VAL A 86 -11.25 -9.56 1.16
CA VAL A 86 -10.93 -10.23 -0.11
C VAL A 86 -11.20 -11.74 -0.02
N LYS A 87 -10.76 -12.41 1.05
CA LYS A 87 -11.01 -13.84 1.26
C LYS A 87 -12.50 -14.17 1.35
N LYS A 88 -13.29 -13.35 2.06
CA LYS A 88 -14.75 -13.51 2.13
C LYS A 88 -15.38 -13.35 0.74
N GLY A 89 -15.06 -12.28 0.01
CA GLY A 89 -15.59 -12.05 -1.34
C GLY A 89 -15.23 -13.15 -2.34
N ALA A 90 -14.00 -13.68 -2.28
CA ALA A 90 -13.58 -14.81 -3.10
C ALA A 90 -14.29 -16.12 -2.74
N LYS A 91 -14.66 -16.31 -1.47
CA LYS A 91 -15.44 -17.48 -1.03
C LYS A 91 -16.88 -17.41 -1.55
N TYR A 92 -17.50 -16.24 -1.56
CA TYR A 92 -18.86 -16.03 -2.09
C TYR A 92 -18.98 -16.16 -3.61
N LEU A 93 -17.88 -15.98 -4.36
CA LEU A 93 -17.86 -16.20 -5.82
C LEU A 93 -17.59 -17.66 -6.21
N LYS A 94 -17.27 -18.52 -5.24
CA LYS A 94 -16.98 -19.95 -5.45
C LYS A 94 -18.14 -20.85 -5.01
N ASP A 95 -19.20 -20.27 -4.45
CA ASP A 95 -20.43 -20.95 -4.03
C ASP A 95 -21.51 -20.77 -5.11
#